data_AF-A0A920U8U4-F1
#
_entry.id   AF-A0A920U8U4-F1
#
_cell.length_a   1.000
_cell.length_b   1.000
_cell.length_c   1.000
_cell.angle_alpha   90.00
_cell.angle_beta   90.00
_cell.angle_gamma   90.00
#
_symmetry.space_group_name_H-M   'P 1'
#
loop_
_entity.id
_entity.type
_entity.pdbx_description
1 polymer ?
#
loop_
_entity_poly.entity_id
_entity_poly.type
_entity_poly.pdbx_seq_one_letter_code
_entity_poly.pdbx_strand_id
1 'polypeptide(L)'
;MLGDAEIKYATNGLLSLTPDTMPCLGETTEVRNLWSAAAVWVKEGPGMAQVVAEWMTHGYPRVIDVHGADISRFYDEERTDEHIWSRADEHFKRPTASSTRPSSGRGAATLPSVPTSPANRHSRRCFSRPAPGSVHSGTAATPPFVERYGLSEREVEWDNRWWSPITIGEHLNMREHCGVVDLSAFQIYELPARGPSSTPSA
;
A
#
# COMPACT_ATOMS: atom_id res chain seq x y z
N MET A 1 -6.40 6.88 39.68
CA MET A 1 -6.21 8.34 39.75
C MET A 1 -4.74 8.60 40.08
N LEU A 2 -4.06 9.44 39.30
CA LEU A 2 -2.63 9.78 39.49
C LEU A 2 -2.40 10.94 40.48
N GLY A 3 -3.46 11.69 40.87
CA GLY A 3 -3.48 12.56 42.06
C GLY A 3 -2.26 13.48 42.23
N ASP A 4 -1.55 13.29 43.35
CA ASP A 4 -0.37 14.07 43.76
C ASP A 4 0.96 13.41 43.37
N ALA A 5 0.94 12.42 42.46
CA ALA A 5 2.16 11.70 42.07
C ALA A 5 3.09 12.56 41.21
N GLU A 6 4.37 12.59 41.56
CA GLU A 6 5.41 13.29 40.80
C GLU A 6 5.99 12.42 39.67
N ILE A 7 6.44 13.07 38.58
CA ILE A 7 7.17 12.39 37.51
C ILE A 7 8.55 12.00 38.03
N LYS A 8 8.74 10.71 38.28
CA LYS A 8 10.03 10.17 38.76
C LYS A 8 11.11 10.12 37.67
N TYR A 9 10.71 9.76 36.45
CA TYR A 9 11.62 9.63 35.31
C TYR A 9 10.83 9.77 34.00
N ALA A 10 11.45 10.41 33.02
CA ALA A 10 10.93 10.53 31.66
C ALA A 10 12.05 10.17 30.68
N THR A 11 11.68 9.49 29.59
CA THR A 11 12.60 9.13 28.52
C THR A 11 11.95 9.34 27.17
N ASN A 12 12.76 9.76 26.21
CA ASN A 12 12.40 9.83 24.80
C ASN A 12 12.99 8.59 24.12
N GLY A 13 12.19 7.53 24.06
CA GLY A 13 12.58 6.27 23.42
C GLY A 13 12.66 6.42 21.90
N LEU A 14 13.68 5.80 21.30
CA LEU A 14 13.75 5.63 19.86
C LEU A 14 12.81 4.50 19.42
N LEU A 15 12.19 4.68 18.27
CA LEU A 15 11.31 3.70 17.64
C LEU A 15 11.61 3.67 16.13
N SER A 16 11.66 2.47 15.56
CA SER A 16 11.71 2.30 14.11
C SER A 16 10.30 2.36 13.52
N LEU A 17 10.13 3.14 12.46
CA LEU A 17 8.91 3.21 11.68
C LEU A 17 9.23 3.01 10.20
N THR A 18 8.30 2.37 9.50
CA THR A 18 8.35 2.12 8.06
C THR A 18 7.27 2.96 7.36
N PRO A 19 7.35 3.14 6.02
CA PRO A 19 6.38 3.96 5.27
C PRO A 19 4.91 3.53 5.39
N ASP A 20 4.67 2.29 5.79
CA ASP A 20 3.36 1.66 5.94
C ASP A 20 3.11 1.10 7.35
N THR A 21 4.02 1.32 8.30
CA THR A 21 4.00 0.83 9.69
C THR A 21 4.09 -0.69 9.88
N MET A 22 4.29 -1.45 8.81
CA MET A 22 4.50 -2.90 8.87
C MET A 22 5.99 -3.25 9.05
N PRO A 23 6.34 -4.38 9.67
CA PRO A 23 7.73 -4.84 9.77
C PRO A 23 8.42 -5.02 8.40
N CYS A 24 9.74 -5.12 8.40
CA CYS A 24 10.53 -5.48 7.21
C CYS A 24 11.22 -6.82 7.44
N LEU A 25 10.66 -7.89 6.87
CA LEU A 25 11.08 -9.27 7.06
C LEU A 25 11.44 -9.91 5.73
N GLY A 26 12.45 -10.79 5.71
CA GLY A 26 12.80 -11.59 4.54
C GLY A 26 14.22 -11.38 4.04
N GLU A 27 14.59 -12.13 3.02
CA GLU A 27 15.88 -12.00 2.33
C GLU A 27 15.89 -10.70 1.51
N THR A 28 16.98 -9.95 1.53
CA THR A 28 17.07 -8.69 0.79
C THR A 28 17.18 -8.95 -0.71
N THR A 29 16.57 -8.08 -1.51
CA THR A 29 16.57 -8.21 -2.98
C THR A 29 17.94 -7.95 -3.60
N GLU A 30 18.82 -7.23 -2.91
CA GLU A 30 20.13 -6.83 -3.40
C GLU A 30 21.22 -7.85 -3.10
N VAL A 31 21.10 -8.59 -1.99
CA VAL A 31 22.18 -9.45 -1.47
C VAL A 31 21.62 -10.80 -1.05
N ARG A 32 22.02 -11.84 -1.77
CA ARG A 32 21.66 -13.21 -1.44
C ARG A 32 22.18 -13.61 -0.05
N ASN A 33 21.33 -14.29 0.70
CA ASN A 33 21.51 -14.75 2.07
C ASN A 33 21.71 -13.64 3.11
N LEU A 34 21.41 -12.37 2.76
CA LEU A 34 21.29 -11.30 3.74
C LEU A 34 19.81 -11.15 4.12
N TRP A 35 19.51 -11.17 5.42
CA TRP A 35 18.14 -11.21 5.92
C TRP A 35 17.81 -10.01 6.80
N SER A 36 16.60 -9.49 6.65
CA SER A 36 16.00 -8.49 7.51
C SER A 36 15.03 -9.13 8.50
N ALA A 37 15.09 -8.65 9.74
CA ALA A 37 14.11 -8.88 10.79
C ALA A 37 13.97 -7.57 11.60
N ALA A 38 13.47 -6.53 10.95
CA ALA A 38 13.52 -5.16 11.45
C ALA A 38 12.12 -4.53 11.62
N ALA A 39 12.06 -3.45 12.41
CA ALA A 39 10.83 -2.70 12.72
C ALA A 39 9.71 -3.59 13.31
N VAL A 40 10.08 -4.49 14.22
CA VAL A 40 9.16 -5.41 14.90
C VAL A 40 8.81 -4.89 16.30
N TRP A 41 7.53 -4.84 16.62
CA TRP A 41 7.09 -4.49 17.97
C TRP A 41 7.40 -5.59 18.96
N VAL A 42 7.66 -5.23 20.23
CA VAL A 42 7.94 -6.20 21.30
C VAL A 42 6.85 -7.27 21.40
N LYS A 43 5.58 -6.90 21.24
CA LYS A 43 4.43 -7.83 21.28
C LYS A 43 4.45 -8.90 20.18
N GLU A 44 5.10 -8.61 19.05
CA GLU A 44 5.14 -9.47 17.84
C GLU A 44 6.45 -10.25 17.73
N GLY A 45 7.48 -9.88 18.50
CA GLY A 45 8.85 -10.40 18.40
C GLY A 45 8.95 -11.92 18.22
N PRO A 46 8.35 -12.74 19.11
CA PRO A 46 8.44 -14.19 19.00
C PRO A 46 7.84 -14.75 17.70
N GLY A 47 6.70 -14.18 17.26
CA GLY A 47 6.04 -14.61 16.02
C GLY A 47 6.87 -14.28 14.79
N MET A 48 7.42 -13.06 14.74
CA MET A 48 8.26 -12.65 13.60
C MET A 48 9.60 -13.40 13.55
N ALA A 49 10.17 -13.73 14.71
CA ALA A 49 11.35 -14.58 14.78
C ALA A 49 11.09 -16.00 14.24
N GLN A 50 9.95 -16.61 14.59
CA GLN A 50 9.56 -17.91 14.04
C GLN A 50 9.39 -17.82 12.52
N VAL A 51 8.71 -16.79 12.02
CA VAL A 51 8.50 -16.57 10.58
C VAL A 51 9.83 -16.52 9.83
N VAL A 52 10.78 -15.71 10.28
CA VAL A 52 12.10 -15.59 9.64
C VAL A 52 12.87 -16.90 9.71
N ALA A 53 12.85 -17.60 10.85
CA ALA A 53 13.54 -18.88 11.01
C ALA A 53 12.97 -19.97 10.09
N GLU A 54 11.64 -20.05 9.95
CA GLU A 54 10.99 -20.97 9.02
C GLU A 54 11.35 -20.65 7.58
N TRP A 55 11.34 -19.37 7.22
CA TRP A 55 11.67 -18.93 5.88
C TRP A 55 13.11 -19.29 5.51
N MET A 56 14.07 -19.07 6.41
CA MET A 56 15.47 -19.48 6.24
C MET A 56 15.63 -21.00 6.12
N THR A 57 14.82 -21.79 6.84
CA THR A 57 14.96 -23.25 6.91
C THR A 57 14.27 -23.97 5.75
N HIS A 58 13.09 -23.49 5.36
CA HIS A 58 12.19 -24.18 4.44
C HIS A 58 12.04 -23.47 3.10
N GLY A 59 12.55 -22.24 2.97
CA GLY A 59 12.39 -21.40 1.77
C GLY A 59 11.07 -20.62 1.73
N TYR A 60 10.17 -20.82 2.69
CA TYR A 60 8.93 -20.07 2.82
C TYR A 60 8.40 -20.09 4.28
N PRO A 61 7.64 -19.07 4.72
CA PRO A 61 6.96 -19.07 6.01
C PRO A 61 5.76 -20.04 5.98
N ARG A 62 5.64 -20.96 6.96
CA ARG A 62 4.59 -22.00 6.91
C ARG A 62 3.33 -21.62 7.68
N VAL A 63 3.46 -20.76 8.70
CA VAL A 63 2.38 -20.49 9.65
C VAL A 63 1.63 -19.18 9.36
N ILE A 64 2.33 -18.16 8.86
CA ILE A 64 1.80 -16.80 8.72
C ILE A 64 2.16 -16.27 7.33
N ASP A 65 1.18 -15.65 6.66
CA ASP A 65 1.41 -14.89 5.44
C ASP A 65 2.19 -13.61 5.73
N VAL A 66 3.31 -13.44 5.03
CA VAL A 66 4.24 -12.32 5.22
C VAL A 66 4.07 -11.23 4.18
N HIS A 67 3.13 -11.32 3.25
CA HIS A 67 3.01 -10.36 2.13
C HIS A 67 3.06 -8.89 2.58
N GLY A 68 2.36 -8.53 3.67
CA GLY A 68 2.38 -7.16 4.20
C GLY A 68 3.65 -6.75 4.96
N ALA A 69 4.51 -7.71 5.30
CA ALA A 69 5.76 -7.51 6.04
C ALA A 69 7.02 -7.83 5.22
N ASP A 70 6.87 -8.37 4.02
CA ASP A 70 7.98 -8.71 3.12
C ASP A 70 8.79 -7.46 2.79
N ILE A 71 10.11 -7.53 2.96
CA ILE A 71 11.02 -6.42 2.66
C ILE A 71 11.00 -6.04 1.17
N SER A 72 10.65 -6.97 0.27
CA SER A 72 10.60 -6.71 -1.17
C SER A 72 9.32 -5.98 -1.62
N ARG A 73 8.42 -5.63 -0.70
CA ARG A 73 7.13 -5.00 -1.05
C ARG A 73 7.25 -3.54 -1.50
N PHE A 74 8.37 -2.89 -1.20
CA PHE A 74 8.60 -1.48 -1.52
C PHE A 74 9.18 -1.33 -2.92
N TYR A 75 8.57 -0.42 -3.68
CA TYR A 75 9.11 0.01 -4.97
C TYR A 75 10.27 0.98 -4.78
N ASP A 76 11.11 1.14 -5.79
CA ASP A 76 12.31 1.99 -5.71
C ASP A 76 11.99 3.43 -5.28
N GLU A 77 10.84 3.97 -5.70
CA GLU A 77 10.43 5.32 -5.33
C GLU A 77 9.97 5.44 -3.86
N GLU A 78 9.50 4.33 -3.26
CA GLU A 78 9.09 4.26 -1.86
C GLU A 78 10.28 4.02 -0.91
N ARG A 79 11.46 3.72 -1.45
CA ARG A 79 12.70 3.46 -0.70
C ARG A 79 13.59 4.70 -0.53
N THR A 80 13.15 5.86 -1.04
CA THR A 80 13.89 7.12 -0.90
C THR A 80 13.78 7.67 0.53
N ASP A 81 14.85 8.31 1.02
CA ASP A 81 14.87 8.91 2.36
C ASP A 81 13.71 9.91 2.55
N GLU A 82 13.43 10.75 1.54
CA GLU A 82 12.34 11.72 1.60
C GLU A 82 10.98 11.03 1.80
N HIS A 83 10.72 9.96 1.05
CA HIS A 83 9.48 9.20 1.19
C HIS A 83 9.38 8.55 2.57
N ILE A 84 10.46 7.89 3.02
CA ILE A 84 10.49 7.21 4.32
C ILE A 84 10.24 8.20 5.46
N TRP A 85 10.93 9.34 5.46
CA TRP A 85 10.76 10.37 6.50
C TRP A 85 9.38 11.01 6.47
N SER A 86 8.87 11.35 5.27
CA SER A 86 7.54 11.92 5.10
C SER A 86 6.45 11.00 5.66
N ARG A 87 6.52 9.70 5.34
CA ARG A 87 5.56 8.71 5.79
C ARG A 87 5.71 8.39 7.27
N ALA A 88 6.93 8.26 7.78
CA ALA A 88 7.17 8.03 9.20
C ALA A 88 6.65 9.18 10.08
N ASP A 89 6.84 10.43 9.66
CA ASP A 89 6.31 11.62 10.36
C ASP A 89 4.76 11.64 10.40
N GLU A 90 4.11 11.29 9.29
CA GLU A 90 2.65 11.16 9.23
C GLU A 90 2.14 10.08 10.21
N HIS A 91 2.78 8.91 10.20
CA HIS A 91 2.37 7.76 11.01
C HIS A 91 2.66 7.94 12.50
N PHE A 92 3.80 8.55 12.85
CA PHE A 92 4.16 8.83 14.25
C PHE A 92 3.15 9.75 14.94
N LYS A 93 2.47 10.64 14.19
CA LYS A 93 1.41 11.51 14.70
C LYS A 93 0.06 10.81 14.87
N ARG A 94 -0.11 9.62 14.28
CA ARG A 94 -1.39 8.87 14.26
C ARG A 94 -1.29 7.41 14.74
N PRO A 95 -0.55 7.09 15.82
CA PRO A 95 -0.39 5.69 16.26
C PRO A 95 -1.68 5.10 16.84
N THR A 96 -2.58 5.94 17.35
CA THR A 96 -3.83 5.54 18.03
C THR A 96 -5.10 5.94 17.28
N ALA A 97 -4.98 6.48 16.06
CA ALA A 97 -6.13 6.87 15.26
C ALA A 97 -6.84 5.61 14.70
N SER A 98 -7.65 4.97 15.55
CA SER A 98 -8.45 3.78 15.24
C SER A 98 -9.55 4.01 14.19
N SER A 99 -9.78 5.25 13.77
CA SER A 99 -10.85 5.65 12.83
C SER A 99 -10.37 5.91 11.39
N THR A 100 -9.17 5.43 11.03
CA THR A 100 -8.62 5.60 9.67
C THR A 100 -8.80 4.32 8.85
N ARG A 101 -9.62 4.38 7.80
CA ARG A 101 -9.91 3.27 6.87
C ARG A 101 -8.68 2.98 5.97
N PRO A 102 -8.44 1.73 5.53
CA PRO A 102 -7.32 1.31 4.69
C PRO A 102 -6.87 2.22 3.52
N SER A 103 -7.76 3.04 2.95
CA SER A 103 -7.48 3.89 1.78
C SER A 103 -7.17 5.36 2.09
N SER A 104 -6.93 5.71 3.35
CA SER A 104 -6.91 7.11 3.82
C SER A 104 -5.56 7.85 3.76
N GLY A 105 -4.54 7.30 3.11
CA GLY A 105 -3.22 7.96 3.02
C GLY A 105 -3.35 9.32 2.33
N ARG A 106 -2.95 10.40 3.02
CA ARG A 106 -2.92 11.75 2.43
C ARG A 106 -1.48 12.24 2.38
N GLY A 107 -1.05 12.75 1.24
CA GLY A 107 0.03 13.76 1.20
C GLY A 107 1.45 13.29 0.91
N ALA A 108 1.68 12.05 0.45
CA ALA A 108 2.97 11.77 -0.18
C ALA A 108 3.04 12.56 -1.50
N ALA A 109 4.06 13.41 -1.63
CA ALA A 109 4.37 14.15 -2.84
C ALA A 109 4.32 13.22 -4.06
N THR A 110 3.83 13.77 -5.16
CA THR A 110 3.67 13.16 -6.48
C THR A 110 4.84 12.21 -6.81
N LEU A 111 4.70 10.92 -6.48
CA LEU A 111 5.53 9.88 -7.07
C LEU A 111 5.32 9.91 -8.58
N PRO A 112 6.29 9.49 -9.41
CA PRO A 112 6.18 9.56 -10.87
C PRO A 112 4.84 8.98 -11.28
N SER A 113 3.94 9.84 -11.75
CA SER A 113 2.67 9.39 -12.27
C SER A 113 2.99 8.39 -13.37
N VAL A 114 2.51 7.14 -13.24
CA VAL A 114 2.41 6.21 -14.38
C VAL A 114 1.95 7.05 -15.57
N PRO A 115 2.55 6.94 -16.78
CA PRO A 115 2.20 7.78 -17.92
C PRO A 115 0.70 7.68 -18.20
N THR A 116 -0.08 8.54 -17.57
CA THR A 116 -1.52 8.58 -17.75
C THR A 116 -1.70 9.09 -19.16
N SER A 117 -2.35 8.31 -20.01
CA SER A 117 -2.73 8.71 -21.35
C SER A 117 -3.30 10.14 -21.31
N PRO A 118 -3.03 11.02 -22.30
CA PRO A 118 -3.49 12.42 -22.30
C PRO A 118 -5.00 12.58 -22.01
N ALA A 119 -5.80 11.56 -22.35
CA ALA A 119 -7.22 11.45 -22.03
C ALA A 119 -7.52 11.49 -20.51
N ASN A 120 -6.65 10.95 -19.66
CA ASN A 120 -6.85 10.86 -18.22
C ASN A 120 -6.65 12.22 -17.50
N ARG A 121 -5.87 13.16 -18.06
CA ARG A 121 -5.64 14.50 -17.47
C ARG A 121 -6.86 15.42 -17.49
N HIS A 122 -7.77 15.25 -18.47
CA HIS A 122 -8.95 16.10 -18.61
C HIS A 122 -10.12 15.70 -17.69
N SER A 123 -10.08 14.50 -17.13
CA SER A 123 -11.09 14.01 -16.21
C SER A 123 -10.68 14.27 -14.77
N ARG A 124 -11.47 15.03 -14.00
CA ARG A 124 -11.27 15.22 -12.55
C ARG A 124 -11.52 13.88 -11.84
N ARG A 125 -10.49 13.05 -11.74
CA ARG A 125 -10.56 11.69 -11.15
C ARG A 125 -10.33 11.76 -9.65
N CYS A 126 -11.11 11.00 -8.88
CA CYS A 126 -10.72 10.64 -7.53
C CYS A 126 -9.78 9.43 -7.62
N PHE A 127 -8.62 9.54 -6.97
CA PHE A 127 -7.59 8.50 -6.97
C PHE A 127 -7.50 7.89 -5.57
N SER A 128 -7.50 6.57 -5.50
CA SER A 128 -7.17 5.80 -4.30
C SER A 128 -5.88 5.04 -4.56
N ARG A 129 -4.94 5.00 -3.60
CA ARG A 129 -3.61 4.42 -3.83
C ARG A 129 -3.49 3.03 -3.20
N PRO A 130 -3.46 1.95 -3.99
CA PRO A 130 -2.80 0.70 -3.62
C PRO A 130 -1.43 0.63 -4.30
N ALA A 131 -0.35 0.85 -3.55
CA ALA A 131 1.05 0.89 -4.04
C ALA A 131 1.28 1.98 -5.13
N PRO A 132 2.45 2.17 -5.78
CA PRO A 132 2.78 3.42 -6.49
C PRO A 132 1.89 3.72 -7.71
N GLY A 133 0.98 2.81 -8.07
CA GLY A 133 -0.14 3.09 -8.97
C GLY A 133 -1.34 3.67 -8.22
N SER A 134 -1.72 4.91 -8.53
CA SER A 134 -3.04 5.42 -8.15
C SER A 134 -4.12 4.68 -8.95
N VAL A 135 -4.94 3.85 -8.29
CA VAL A 135 -6.09 3.20 -8.92
C VAL A 135 -7.29 4.14 -8.89
N HIS A 136 -7.90 4.27 -10.05
CA HIS A 136 -9.01 5.17 -10.27
C HIS A 136 -10.27 4.76 -9.49
N SER A 137 -10.86 5.71 -8.74
CA SER A 137 -12.17 5.56 -8.13
C SER A 137 -13.11 6.66 -8.62
N GLY A 138 -13.69 6.49 -9.82
CA GLY A 138 -14.75 7.37 -10.35
C GLY A 138 -14.26 8.67 -10.99
N THR A 139 -14.79 8.96 -12.19
CA THR A 139 -14.51 10.18 -12.96
C THR A 139 -15.57 11.25 -12.70
N ALA A 140 -15.20 12.48 -12.32
CA ALA A 140 -16.15 13.58 -12.18
C ALA A 140 -16.51 14.27 -13.53
N ALA A 141 -16.03 13.74 -14.65
CA ALA A 141 -16.26 14.27 -16.01
C ALA A 141 -17.27 13.44 -16.81
N THR A 142 -18.10 12.66 -16.13
CA THR A 142 -18.91 11.60 -16.72
C THR A 142 -20.34 12.10 -16.94
N PRO A 143 -21.06 11.67 -18.01
CA PRO A 143 -22.48 11.96 -18.20
C PRO A 143 -23.30 11.73 -16.92
N PRO A 144 -24.50 12.33 -16.77
CA PRO A 144 -25.27 12.32 -15.52
C PRO A 144 -25.82 10.91 -15.22
N PHE A 145 -24.94 9.97 -14.86
CA PHE A 145 -25.25 8.57 -14.57
C PHE A 145 -26.14 8.44 -13.35
N VAL A 146 -26.02 9.38 -12.40
CA VAL A 146 -26.87 9.45 -11.22
C VAL A 146 -28.34 9.61 -11.63
N GLU A 147 -28.63 10.53 -12.55
CA GLU A 147 -29.98 10.76 -13.06
C GLU A 147 -30.42 9.63 -14.00
N ARG A 148 -29.56 9.24 -14.95
CA ARG A 148 -29.87 8.21 -15.96
C ARG A 148 -30.25 6.86 -15.34
N TYR A 149 -29.57 6.45 -14.27
CA TYR A 149 -29.77 5.15 -13.63
C TYR A 149 -30.45 5.24 -12.26
N GLY A 150 -30.91 6.43 -11.84
CA GLY A 150 -31.60 6.62 -10.56
C GLY A 150 -30.76 6.24 -9.34
N LEU A 151 -29.48 6.59 -9.33
CA LEU A 151 -28.54 6.17 -8.30
C LEU A 151 -28.62 7.07 -7.06
N SER A 152 -28.42 6.48 -5.87
CA SER A 152 -28.41 7.18 -4.59
C SER A 152 -27.15 6.85 -3.79
N GLU A 153 -26.86 7.69 -2.79
CA GLU A 153 -25.83 7.39 -1.80
C GLU A 153 -26.22 6.20 -0.92
N ARG A 154 -25.23 5.54 -0.32
CA ARG A 154 -25.49 4.46 0.64
C ARG A 154 -26.02 5.05 1.94
N GLU A 155 -26.79 4.26 2.68
CA GLU A 155 -27.40 4.71 3.93
C GLU A 155 -26.35 4.98 5.04
N VAL A 156 -25.27 4.20 5.05
CA VAL A 156 -24.23 4.28 6.06
C VAL A 156 -23.16 5.27 5.62
N GLU A 157 -22.97 6.35 6.38
CA GLU A 157 -21.96 7.39 6.12
C GLU A 157 -20.56 6.80 5.91
N TRP A 158 -20.19 5.82 6.72
CA TRP A 158 -18.89 5.15 6.63
C TRP A 158 -18.66 4.48 5.27
N ASP A 159 -19.71 3.93 4.66
CA ASP A 159 -19.65 3.24 3.37
C ASP A 159 -19.60 4.18 2.18
N ASN A 160 -20.00 5.45 2.39
CA ASN A 160 -19.88 6.52 1.39
C ASN A 160 -18.47 7.14 1.34
N ARG A 161 -17.61 6.89 2.34
CA ARG A 161 -16.24 7.43 2.33
C ARG A 161 -15.42 6.78 1.22
N TRP A 162 -14.90 7.60 0.30
CA TRP A 162 -14.11 7.16 -0.87
C TRP A 162 -14.87 6.24 -1.83
N TRP A 163 -16.21 6.30 -1.80
CA TRP A 163 -17.10 5.63 -2.74
C TRP A 163 -18.01 6.69 -3.37
N SER A 164 -18.44 6.47 -4.61
CA SER A 164 -19.40 7.35 -5.28
C SER A 164 -20.45 6.49 -5.99
N PRO A 165 -21.72 6.94 -6.03
CA PRO A 165 -22.75 6.34 -6.88
C PRO A 165 -22.30 6.23 -8.35
N ILE A 166 -21.39 7.12 -8.79
CA ILE A 166 -20.79 7.10 -10.13
C ILE A 166 -20.14 5.73 -10.45
N THR A 167 -19.55 5.02 -9.48
CA THR A 167 -18.97 3.69 -9.71
C THR A 167 -20.02 2.67 -10.17
N ILE A 168 -21.25 2.75 -9.65
CA ILE A 168 -22.37 1.92 -10.13
C ILE A 168 -22.77 2.37 -11.54
N GLY A 169 -22.83 3.68 -11.77
CA GLY A 169 -23.12 4.24 -13.09
C GLY A 169 -22.14 3.79 -14.17
N GLU A 170 -20.83 3.80 -13.87
CA GLU A 170 -19.77 3.29 -14.73
C GLU A 170 -19.97 1.78 -14.98
N HIS A 171 -20.28 0.98 -13.96
CA HIS A 171 -20.59 -0.44 -14.12
C HIS A 171 -21.79 -0.69 -15.06
N LEU A 172 -22.91 -0.01 -14.83
CA LEU A 172 -24.12 -0.15 -15.65
C LEU A 172 -23.88 0.30 -17.09
N ASN A 173 -23.18 1.42 -17.27
CA ASN A 173 -22.84 1.91 -18.61
C ASN A 173 -21.94 0.93 -19.36
N MET A 174 -20.98 0.28 -18.69
CA MET A 174 -20.15 -0.77 -19.30
C MET A 174 -20.92 -2.05 -19.65
N ARG A 175 -22.06 -2.32 -19.00
CA ARG A 175 -22.93 -3.45 -19.36
C ARG A 175 -23.71 -3.18 -20.64
N GLU A 176 -24.16 -1.94 -20.80
CA GLU A 176 -25.00 -1.52 -21.93
C GLU A 176 -24.17 -1.05 -23.15
N HIS A 177 -22.93 -0.60 -22.93
CA HIS A 177 -22.07 0.00 -23.93
C HIS A 177 -20.63 -0.54 -23.80
N CYS A 178 -19.63 0.27 -24.18
CA CYS A 178 -18.22 -0.03 -23.96
C CYS A 178 -17.62 0.81 -22.82
N GLY A 179 -16.54 0.33 -22.25
CA GLY A 179 -15.74 1.03 -21.24
C GLY A 179 -14.25 0.85 -21.49
N VAL A 180 -13.47 1.79 -20.97
CA VAL A 180 -12.00 1.72 -20.96
C VAL A 180 -11.55 1.70 -19.52
N VAL A 181 -10.83 0.65 -19.13
CA VAL A 181 -10.27 0.48 -17.79
C VAL A 181 -8.76 0.60 -17.87
N ASP A 182 -8.18 1.46 -17.05
CA ASP A 182 -6.73 1.60 -16.94
C ASP A 182 -6.17 0.48 -16.04
N LEU A 183 -5.36 -0.39 -16.63
CA LEU A 183 -4.73 -1.54 -15.97
C LEU A 183 -3.22 -1.35 -15.80
N SER A 184 -2.71 -0.13 -15.99
CA SER A 184 -1.27 0.16 -15.97
C SER A 184 -0.60 -0.01 -14.61
N ALA A 185 -1.39 -0.21 -13.55
CA ALA A 185 -0.88 -0.48 -12.20
C ALA A 185 -0.44 -1.93 -11.97
N PHE A 186 -0.77 -2.86 -12.88
CA PHE A 186 -0.27 -4.23 -12.76
C PHE A 186 1.24 -4.29 -12.96
N GLN A 187 1.90 -5.15 -12.17
CA GLN A 187 3.29 -5.49 -12.41
C GLN A 187 3.40 -6.35 -13.66
N ILE A 188 4.17 -5.86 -14.64
CA ILE A 188 4.39 -6.53 -15.92
C ILE A 188 5.85 -6.98 -15.95
N TYR A 189 6.06 -8.29 -15.97
CA TYR A 189 7.39 -8.89 -16.10
C TYR A 189 7.56 -9.46 -17.51
N GLU A 190 8.64 -9.07 -18.18
CA GLU A 190 9.07 -9.71 -19.42
C GLU A 190 10.12 -10.75 -19.09
N LEU A 191 9.83 -12.02 -19.42
CA LEU A 191 10.77 -13.13 -19.25
C LEU A 191 11.33 -13.50 -20.62
N PRO A 192 12.51 -12.99 -21.02
CA PRO A 192 13.13 -13.40 -22.26
C PRO A 192 13.46 -14.90 -22.18
N ALA A 193 13.07 -15.66 -23.19
CA ALA A 193 13.34 -17.10 -23.23
C ALA A 193 14.87 -17.33 -23.17
N ARG A 194 15.35 -17.90 -22.06
CA ARG A 194 16.68 -18.52 -22.04
C ARG A 194 16.54 -19.89 -22.69
N GLY A 195 17.11 -20.05 -23.88
CA GLY A 195 17.28 -21.36 -24.49
C GLY A 195 18.09 -22.29 -23.56
N PRO A 196 18.00 -23.62 -23.74
CA PRO A 196 18.63 -24.60 -22.87
C PRO A 196 20.14 -24.71 -23.12
N SER A 197 20.92 -23.65 -22.84
CA SER A 197 22.38 -23.72 -22.73
C SER A 197 22.98 -22.38 -22.26
N SER A 198 23.11 -22.20 -20.96
CA SER A 198 24.27 -21.48 -20.41
C SER A 198 24.51 -21.96 -18.99
N THR A 199 25.49 -22.84 -18.86
CA THR A 199 26.16 -23.16 -17.60
C THR A 199 26.59 -21.86 -16.94
N PRO A 200 26.34 -21.64 -15.65
CA PRO A 200 26.92 -20.52 -14.94
C PRO A 200 28.45 -20.70 -14.92
N SER A 201 29.20 -19.73 -15.46
CA SER A 201 30.64 -19.67 -15.23
C SER A 201 30.88 -19.45 -13.74
N ALA A 202 31.81 -20.25 -13.19
CA ALA A 202 32.28 -20.22 -11.81
C ALA A 202 32.80 -18.85 -11.36
#